data_AF-A0A0F9SU30-F1
#
_entry.id   AF-A0A0F9SU30-F1
#
_cell.length_a   1.000
_cell.length_b   1.000
_cell.length_c   1.000
_cell.angle_alpha   90.00
_cell.angle_beta   90.00
_cell.angle_gamma   90.00
#
_symmetry.space_group_name_H-M   'P 1'
#
loop_
_entity.id
_entity.type
_entity.pdbx_description
1 polymer ?
#
loop_
_entity_poly.entity_id
_entity_poly.type
_entity_poly.pdbx_seq_one_letter_code
_entity_poly.pdbx_strand_id
1 'polypeptide(L)'
;MYAKILKFLTNLLFKRIFRGFLTPRKTRLPGLTLRCQVCGRDFIAYNKRQRICCGKDCTKVDRARQYRARLVFRRSSENKIAVTLNPSDLESEE
;
A
#
# COMPACT_ATOMS: atom_id res chain seq x y z
N MET A 1 -1.37 -34.39 -31.45
CA MET A 1 -2.25 -33.30 -30.96
C MET A 1 -2.92 -33.62 -29.61
N TYR A 2 -3.49 -34.82 -29.42
CA TYR A 2 -4.20 -35.23 -28.20
C TYR A 2 -3.41 -35.16 -26.89
N ALA A 3 -2.13 -35.52 -26.90
CA ALA A 3 -1.29 -35.50 -25.69
C ALA A 3 -1.15 -34.09 -25.07
N LYS A 4 -1.17 -33.03 -25.89
CA LYS A 4 -1.10 -31.64 -25.40
C LYS A 4 -2.40 -31.24 -24.68
N ILE A 5 -3.55 -31.68 -25.20
CA ILE A 5 -4.87 -31.43 -24.62
C ILE A 5 -5.03 -32.18 -23.29
N LEU A 6 -4.62 -33.45 -23.24
CA LEU A 6 -4.60 -34.25 -22.02
C LEU A 6 -3.71 -33.63 -20.93
N LYS A 7 -2.50 -33.16 -21.28
CA LYS A 7 -1.59 -32.48 -20.35
C LYS A 7 -2.13 -31.14 -19.84
N PHE A 8 -2.94 -30.45 -20.64
CA PHE A 8 -3.61 -29.22 -20.25
C PHE A 8 -4.77 -29.50 -19.28
N LEU A 9 -5.61 -30.48 -19.58
CA LEU A 9 -6.73 -30.89 -18.72
C LEU A 9 -6.26 -31.40 -17.36
N THR A 10 -5.20 -32.23 -17.33
CA THR A 10 -4.63 -32.70 -16.07
C THR A 10 -4.05 -31.54 -15.25
N ASN A 11 -3.35 -30.59 -15.87
CA ASN A 11 -2.87 -29.38 -15.19
C ASN A 11 -4.01 -28.50 -14.65
N LEU A 12 -5.14 -28.42 -15.35
CA LEU A 12 -6.30 -27.64 -14.93
C LEU A 12 -7.00 -28.28 -13.72
N LEU A 13 -7.14 -29.61 -13.74
CA LEU A 13 -7.64 -30.41 -12.62
C LEU A 13 -6.69 -30.35 -11.41
N PHE A 14 -5.38 -30.48 -11.65
CA PHE A 14 -4.37 -30.36 -10.60
C PHE A 14 -4.41 -28.97 -9.96
N LYS A 15 -4.52 -27.89 -10.74
CA LYS A 15 -4.65 -26.53 -10.21
C LYS A 15 -5.91 -26.33 -9.37
N ARG A 16 -7.02 -26.99 -9.69
CA ARG A 16 -8.27 -26.89 -8.91
C ARG A 16 -8.16 -27.58 -7.57
N ILE A 17 -7.54 -28.76 -7.53
CA ILE A 17 -7.37 -29.57 -6.30
C ILE A 17 -6.23 -29.00 -5.43
N PHE A 18 -5.10 -28.63 -6.02
CA PHE A 18 -3.89 -28.20 -5.29
C PHE A 18 -3.83 -26.70 -4.98
N ARG A 19 -4.76 -25.86 -5.47
CA ARG A 19 -4.80 -24.42 -5.08
C ARG A 19 -4.99 -24.22 -3.58
N GLY A 20 -5.70 -25.12 -2.90
CA GLY A 20 -5.85 -25.09 -1.44
C GLY A 20 -4.59 -25.51 -0.68
N PHE A 21 -3.76 -26.38 -1.29
CA PHE A 21 -2.56 -26.96 -0.68
C PHE A 21 -1.28 -26.14 -0.95
N LEU A 22 -1.09 -25.65 -2.19
CA LEU A 22 0.09 -24.87 -2.61
C LEU A 22 0.06 -23.42 -2.11
N THR A 23 -1.13 -22.90 -1.82
CA THR A 23 -1.29 -21.58 -1.20
C THR A 23 -2.24 -21.72 -0.03
N PRO A 24 -1.78 -22.21 1.15
CA PRO A 24 -2.59 -22.13 2.35
C PRO A 24 -2.94 -20.65 2.55
N ARG A 25 -4.23 -20.32 2.42
CA ARG A 25 -4.71 -18.97 2.72
C ARG A 25 -4.45 -18.75 4.21
N LYS A 26 -3.35 -18.08 4.53
CA LYS A 26 -3.09 -17.57 5.88
C LYS A 26 -4.32 -16.76 6.31
N THR A 27 -5.15 -17.35 7.17
CA THR A 27 -6.21 -16.67 7.87
C THR A 27 -5.51 -15.65 8.76
N ARG A 28 -5.63 -14.36 8.40
CA ARG A 28 -5.12 -13.30 9.25
C ARG A 28 -5.99 -13.30 10.50
N LEU A 29 -5.45 -13.76 11.62
CA LEU A 29 -6.09 -13.57 12.92
C LEU A 29 -6.36 -12.06 13.09
N PRO A 30 -7.56 -11.65 13.51
CA PRO A 30 -7.86 -10.24 13.74
C PRO A 30 -6.87 -9.71 14.78
N GLY A 31 -6.08 -8.72 14.35
CA GLY A 31 -4.87 -8.31 15.03
C GLY A 31 -5.07 -6.94 15.64
N LEU A 32 -5.53 -6.92 16.90
CA LEU A 32 -5.60 -5.77 17.80
C LEU A 32 -6.84 -4.88 17.63
N THR A 33 -7.44 -4.51 18.76
CA THR A 33 -8.39 -3.42 18.89
C THR A 33 -7.62 -2.10 18.96
N LEU A 34 -7.89 -1.18 18.03
CA LEU A 34 -7.27 0.13 17.95
C LEU A 34 -8.34 1.22 17.97
N ARG A 35 -7.97 2.43 18.41
CA ARG A 35 -8.83 3.62 18.33
C ARG A 35 -8.63 4.35 17.01
N CYS A 36 -9.73 4.70 16.34
CA CYS A 36 -9.70 5.47 15.12
C CYS A 36 -9.18 6.88 15.37
N GLN A 37 -8.17 7.31 14.62
CA GLN A 37 -7.58 8.65 14.76
C GLN A 37 -8.53 9.79 14.32
N VAL A 38 -9.59 9.49 13.55
CA VAL A 38 -10.54 10.50 13.05
C VAL A 38 -11.77 10.63 13.95
N CYS A 39 -12.40 9.51 14.31
CA CYS A 39 -13.65 9.53 15.07
C CYS A 39 -13.54 8.99 16.51
N GLY A 40 -12.37 8.52 16.95
CA GLY A 40 -12.14 8.06 18.32
C GLY A 40 -12.77 6.71 18.70
N ARG A 41 -13.55 6.10 17.81
CA ARG A 41 -14.21 4.80 18.03
C ARG A 41 -13.20 3.65 17.96
N ASP A 42 -13.40 2.64 18.79
CA ASP A 42 -12.65 1.39 18.73
C ASP A 42 -13.02 0.60 17.46
N PHE A 43 -12.02 -0.01 16.83
CA PHE A 43 -12.20 -0.88 15.68
C PHE A 43 -11.19 -2.02 15.69
N ILE A 44 -11.53 -3.11 15.04
CA ILE A 44 -10.64 -4.26 14.87
C ILE A 44 -9.74 -3.99 13.68
N ALA A 45 -8.43 -3.91 13.93
CA ALA A 45 -7.43 -3.80 12.89
C ALA A 45 -7.01 -5.20 12.42
N TYR A 46 -6.73 -5.31 11.12
CA TYR A 46 -6.12 -6.50 10.52
C TYR A 46 -4.61 -6.33 10.37
N ASN A 47 -4.10 -5.11 10.53
CA ASN A 47 -2.69 -4.77 10.38
C ASN A 47 -2.34 -3.65 11.36
N LYS A 48 -1.17 -3.75 12.00
CA LYS A 48 -0.61 -2.70 12.88
C LYS A 48 -0.49 -1.32 12.20
N ARG A 49 -0.50 -1.29 10.86
CA ARG A 49 -0.46 -0.05 10.06
C ARG A 49 -1.82 0.65 9.94
N GLN A 50 -2.94 0.00 10.25
CA GLN A 50 -4.26 0.63 10.17
C GLN A 50 -4.45 1.62 11.33
N ARG A 51 -4.76 2.88 11.01
CA ARG A 51 -4.94 3.97 11.98
C ARG A 51 -6.38 4.47 12.09
N ILE A 52 -7.21 4.10 11.13
CA ILE A 52 -8.59 4.56 11.01
C ILE A 52 -9.54 3.37 10.87
N CYS A 53 -10.76 3.57 11.35
CA CYS A 53 -11.83 2.61 11.14
C CYS A 53 -12.29 2.60 9.68
N CYS A 54 -13.01 1.55 9.28
CA CYS A 54 -13.53 1.37 7.91
C CYS A 54 -14.69 2.31 7.52
N GLY A 55 -14.98 3.35 8.32
CA GLY A 55 -16.00 4.34 8.01
C GLY A 55 -15.65 5.14 6.76
N LYS A 56 -16.64 5.41 5.89
CA LYS A 56 -16.45 6.16 4.64
C LYS A 56 -15.87 7.55 4.89
N ASP A 57 -16.40 8.27 5.87
CA ASP A 57 -15.95 9.62 6.20
C ASP A 57 -14.53 9.63 6.77
N CYS A 58 -14.24 8.70 7.69
CA CYS A 58 -12.89 8.53 8.25
C CYS A 58 -11.86 8.23 7.16
N THR A 59 -12.22 7.38 6.21
CA THR A 59 -11.39 7.04 5.05
C THR A 59 -11.16 8.25 4.14
N LYS A 60 -12.20 9.07 3.91
CA LYS A 60 -12.09 10.29 3.09
C LYS A 60 -11.15 11.31 3.73
N VAL A 61 -11.27 11.52 5.04
CA VAL A 61 -10.41 12.44 5.81
C VAL A 61 -8.96 11.97 5.80
N ASP A 62 -8.71 10.68 6.03
CA ASP A 62 -7.35 10.13 6.02
C ASP A 62 -6.69 10.24 4.63
N ARG A 63 -7.43 9.93 3.56
CA ARG A 63 -6.95 10.12 2.17
C ARG A 63 -6.59 11.58 1.90
N ALA A 64 -7.42 12.53 2.32
CA ALA A 64 -7.13 13.95 2.16
C ALA A 64 -5.87 14.38 2.93
N ARG A 65 -5.68 13.87 4.16
CA ARG A 65 -4.48 14.12 4.97
C ARG A 65 -3.23 13.55 4.30
N GLN A 66 -3.28 12.30 3.82
CA GLN A 66 -2.16 11.68 3.11
C GLN A 66 -1.80 12.45 1.84
N TYR A 67 -2.80 12.92 1.09
CA TYR A 67 -2.59 13.71 -0.11
C TYR A 67 -1.89 15.04 0.20
N ARG A 68 -2.36 15.78 1.23
CA ARG A 68 -1.70 17.01 1.68
C ARG A 68 -0.26 16.78 2.12
N ALA A 69 0.00 15.72 2.87
CA ALA A 69 1.35 15.36 3.31
C ALA A 69 2.29 15.10 2.11
N ARG A 70 1.80 14.44 1.05
CA ARG A 70 2.56 14.22 -0.19
C ARG A 70 2.89 15.53 -0.91
N LEU A 71 1.93 16.46 -1.00
CA LEU A 71 2.17 17.76 -1.61
C LEU A 71 3.23 18.57 -0.85
N VAL A 72 3.17 18.56 0.49
CA VAL A 72 4.17 19.23 1.33
C VAL A 72 5.55 18.61 1.14
N PHE A 73 5.64 17.28 1.12
CA PHE A 73 6.90 16.57 0.89
C PHE A 73 7.50 16.88 -0.49
N ARG A 74 6.67 16.95 -1.54
CA ARG A 74 7.12 17.33 -2.88
C ARG A 74 7.70 18.75 -2.93
N ARG A 75 7.00 19.71 -2.32
CA ARG A 75 7.49 21.09 -2.22
C ARG A 75 8.80 21.18 -1.45
N SER A 76 8.93 20.44 -0.35
CA SER A 76 10.16 20.47 0.44
C SER A 76 11.34 19.81 -0.29
N SER A 77 11.10 18.79 -1.12
CA SER A 77 12.16 18.25 -2.00
C SER A 77 12.56 19.23 -3.10
N GLU A 78 11.61 19.92 -3.72
CA GLU A 78 11.88 20.93 -4.76
C GLU A 78 12.67 22.12 -4.19
N ASN A 79 12.28 22.61 -3.00
CA ASN A 79 13.02 23.68 -2.31
C ASN A 79 14.43 23.24 -1.91
N LYS A 80 14.62 22.00 -1.46
CA LYS A 80 15.96 21.48 -1.15
C LYS A 80 16.85 21.47 -2.39
N ILE A 81 16.31 21.04 -3.54
CA ILE A 81 17.05 21.04 -4.82
C ILE A 81 17.38 22.47 -5.25
N ALA A 82 16.45 23.41 -5.11
CA ALA A 82 16.68 24.82 -5.44
C ALA A 82 17.77 25.47 -4.58
N VAL A 83 17.84 25.14 -3.27
CA VAL A 83 18.89 25.62 -2.37
C VAL A 83 20.27 25.05 -2.73
N THR A 84 20.33 23.83 -3.27
CA THR A 84 21.60 23.23 -3.74
C THR A 84 22.08 23.81 -5.07
N LEU A 85 21.19 24.44 -5.86
CA LEU A 85 21.49 25.04 -7.16
C LEU A 85 21.62 26.57 -7.06
N ASN A 86 22.29 27.08 -6.03
CA ASN A 86 22.53 28.52 -5.94
C ASN A 86 23.40 28.97 -7.13
N PRO A 87 23.00 30.02 -7.86
CA PRO A 87 23.72 30.51 -9.05
C PRO A 87 25.11 31.09 -8.73
N SER A 88 25.43 31.32 -7.44
CA SER A 88 26.75 31.75 -6.97
C SER A 88 27.87 30.71 -7.15
N ASP A 89 27.53 29.44 -7.41
CA ASP A 89 28.51 28.37 -7.61
C ASP A 89 28.83 28.12 -9.10
N LEU A 90 28.22 28.88 -10.02
CA LEU A 90 28.38 28.76 -11.48
C LEU A 90 29.26 29.85 -12.11
N GLU A 91 29.69 30.86 -11.35
CA GLU A 91 30.48 32.00 -11.84
C GLU A 91 32.00 31.90 -11.59
N SER A 92 32.52 30.71 -11.24
CA SER A 92 33.94 30.51 -10.94
C SER A 92 34.66 29.54 -11.90
N GLU A 93 34.25 29.50 -13.15
CA GLU A 93 34.98 28.83 -14.25
C GLU A 93 35.19 29.81 -15.42
N GLU A 94 35.95 30.88 -15.21
CA GLU A 94 36.66 31.61 -16.27
C GLU A 94 38.13 31.79 -15.91
#